data_AF-A0A8T7C253-F1
#
_entry.id   AF-A0A8T7C253-F1
#
_cell.length_a   1.000
_cell.length_b   1.000
_cell.length_c   1.000
_cell.angle_alpha   90.00
_cell.angle_beta   90.00
_cell.angle_gamma   90.00
#
_symmetry.space_group_name_H-M   'P 1'
#
loop_
_entity.id
_entity.type
_entity.pdbx_description
1 polymer ?
#
loop_
_entity_poly.entity_id
_entity_poly.type
_entity_poly.pdbx_seq_one_letter_code
_entity_poly.pdbx_strand_id
1 'polypeptide(L)'
;MNKLDARRLTGINVIWHAPGAIVDVALDEQDDATQICAVWQSNVRSLLEAVGWSHHKTTHHRFVGGLALAISAPIDALYAAVEIAEWAWDVTEQTMAGTDTGKNLESSAEHFRQMIRDEQNPELIRLAEDAARHQV
;
A
#
# COMPACT_ATOMS: atom_id res chain seq x y z
N MET A 1 13.93 -12.91 -1.25
CA MET A 1 13.21 -11.64 -0.96
C MET A 1 13.04 -11.35 0.53
N ASN A 2 13.08 -10.08 0.94
CA ASN A 2 12.78 -9.62 2.32
C ASN A 2 12.29 -8.15 2.32
N LYS A 3 11.45 -7.76 3.29
CA LYS A 3 11.05 -6.37 3.54
C LYS A 3 12.23 -5.56 4.10
N LEU A 4 12.43 -4.33 3.61
CA LEU A 4 13.45 -3.40 4.09
C LEU A 4 12.88 -2.27 4.94
N ASP A 5 11.88 -1.58 4.39
CA ASP A 5 11.26 -0.41 5.01
C ASP A 5 9.81 -0.27 4.54
N ALA A 6 8.97 0.32 5.38
CA ALA A 6 7.62 0.74 5.01
C ALA A 6 7.35 2.12 5.58
N ARG A 7 6.88 3.03 4.74
CA ARG A 7 6.69 4.43 5.14
C ARG A 7 5.55 5.10 4.41
N ARG A 8 5.11 6.21 5.00
CA ARG A 8 4.09 7.09 4.45
C ARG A 8 4.66 7.97 3.35
N LEU A 9 3.86 8.20 2.33
CA LEU A 9 4.07 9.21 1.30
C LEU A 9 3.03 10.32 1.57
N THR A 10 3.46 11.48 2.05
CA THR A 10 2.54 12.54 2.51
C THR A 10 2.11 13.51 1.40
N GLY A 11 2.45 13.23 0.14
CA GLY A 11 2.18 14.12 -0.99
C GLY A 11 3.08 13.81 -2.19
N ILE A 12 3.42 14.83 -2.98
CA ILE A 12 4.30 14.69 -4.16
C ILE A 12 5.62 14.02 -3.77
N ASN A 13 5.99 12.99 -4.53
CA ASN A 13 7.23 12.26 -4.36
C ASN A 13 7.69 11.70 -5.72
N VAL A 14 8.90 11.13 -5.75
CA VAL A 14 9.52 10.61 -6.99
C VAL A 14 8.73 9.45 -7.62
N ILE A 15 7.88 8.77 -6.83
CA ILE A 15 7.08 7.64 -7.29
C ILE A 15 5.79 8.14 -7.98
N TRP A 16 5.13 9.15 -7.40
CA TRP A 16 3.96 9.82 -7.99
C TRP A 16 3.54 11.11 -7.26
N HIS A 17 2.51 11.77 -7.80
CA HIS A 17 1.87 12.96 -7.24
C HIS A 17 0.64 12.59 -6.39
N ALA A 18 0.78 11.68 -5.43
CA ALA A 18 -0.32 11.30 -4.54
C ALA A 18 0.16 10.90 -3.13
N PRO A 19 -0.63 11.17 -2.09
CA PRO A 19 -0.39 10.61 -0.77
C PRO A 19 -0.67 9.10 -0.77
N GLY A 20 -0.04 8.37 0.17
CA GLY A 20 -0.10 6.92 0.21
C GLY A 20 0.95 6.27 1.10
N ALA A 21 1.31 5.04 0.77
CA ALA A 21 2.35 4.28 1.43
C ALA A 21 3.24 3.57 0.42
N ILE A 22 4.46 3.27 0.84
CA ILE A 22 5.44 2.51 0.07
C ILE A 22 6.08 1.45 0.97
N VAL A 23 6.34 0.28 0.39
CA VAL A 23 7.14 -0.79 0.97
C VAL A 23 8.31 -1.05 0.04
N ASP A 24 9.53 -0.94 0.57
CA ASP A 24 10.75 -1.29 -0.15
C ASP A 24 11.17 -2.71 0.23
N VAL A 25 11.51 -3.52 -0.78
CA VAL A 25 11.86 -4.93 -0.61
C VAL A 25 13.15 -5.25 -1.34
N ALA A 26 13.99 -6.05 -0.70
CA ALA A 26 15.17 -6.62 -1.32
C ALA A 26 14.80 -7.89 -2.08
N LEU A 27 15.33 -8.03 -3.28
CA LEU A 27 15.20 -9.22 -4.12
C LEU A 27 16.58 -9.83 -4.36
N ASP A 28 16.62 -11.15 -4.33
CA ASP A 28 17.81 -11.94 -4.68
C ASP A 28 17.87 -12.18 -6.20
N GLU A 29 19.01 -12.65 -6.73
CA GLU A 29 19.19 -12.85 -8.18
C GLU A 29 18.20 -13.86 -8.79
N GLN A 30 17.76 -14.84 -7.99
CA GLN A 30 16.79 -15.85 -8.36
C GLN A 30 15.32 -15.39 -8.27
N ASP A 31 15.06 -14.22 -7.66
CA ASP A 31 13.69 -13.74 -7.47
C ASP A 31 13.13 -13.14 -8.77
N ASP A 32 11.97 -13.63 -9.22
CA ASP A 32 11.25 -13.03 -10.34
C ASP A 32 10.48 -11.79 -9.88
N ALA A 33 11.13 -10.62 -10.02
CA ALA A 33 10.55 -9.32 -9.70
C ALA A 33 9.20 -9.06 -10.39
N THR A 34 9.00 -9.57 -11.60
CA THR A 34 7.75 -9.36 -12.36
C THR A 34 6.62 -10.16 -11.72
N GLN A 35 6.89 -11.41 -11.40
CA GLN A 35 5.93 -12.29 -10.72
C GLN A 35 5.60 -11.77 -9.32
N ILE A 36 6.61 -11.41 -8.52
CA ILE A 36 6.43 -10.86 -7.17
C ILE A 36 5.55 -9.60 -7.21
N CYS A 37 5.85 -8.68 -8.14
CA CYS A 37 5.05 -7.46 -8.30
C CYS A 37 3.60 -7.79 -8.66
N ALA A 38 3.36 -8.73 -9.58
CA ALA A 38 2.01 -9.12 -9.99
C ALA A 38 1.21 -9.73 -8.81
N VAL A 39 1.83 -10.61 -8.03
CA VAL A 39 1.20 -11.22 -6.84
C VAL A 39 0.88 -10.15 -5.80
N TRP A 40 1.83 -9.27 -5.49
CA TRP A 40 1.61 -8.18 -4.53
C TRP A 40 0.50 -7.24 -4.98
N GLN A 41 0.50 -6.82 -6.25
CA GLN A 41 -0.55 -5.97 -6.79
C GLN A 41 -1.92 -6.63 -6.71
N SER A 42 -2.03 -7.93 -6.98
CA SER A 42 -3.27 -8.68 -6.82
C SER A 42 -3.75 -8.65 -5.36
N ASN A 43 -2.87 -8.99 -4.42
CA ASN A 43 -3.20 -9.07 -2.99
C ASN A 43 -3.64 -7.72 -2.43
N VAL A 44 -2.88 -6.67 -2.70
CA VAL A 44 -3.21 -5.33 -2.20
C VAL A 44 -4.47 -4.78 -2.88
N ARG A 45 -4.72 -5.11 -4.16
CA ARG A 45 -5.93 -4.69 -4.87
C ARG A 45 -7.19 -5.25 -4.23
N SER A 46 -7.20 -6.54 -3.89
CA SER A 46 -8.32 -7.17 -3.19
C SER A 46 -8.58 -6.53 -1.83
N LEU A 47 -7.52 -6.20 -1.09
CA LEU A 47 -7.68 -5.55 0.21
C LEU A 47 -8.15 -4.09 0.08
N LEU A 48 -7.61 -3.33 -0.88
CA LEU A 48 -8.06 -1.97 -1.19
C LEU A 48 -9.56 -1.96 -1.53
N GLU A 49 -10.04 -2.91 -2.33
CA GLU A 49 -11.46 -3.04 -2.62
C GLU A 49 -12.28 -3.33 -1.35
N ALA A 50 -11.84 -4.28 -0.53
CA ALA A 50 -12.54 -4.69 0.69
C ALA A 50 -12.65 -3.59 1.76
N VAL A 51 -11.68 -2.65 1.81
CA VAL A 51 -11.72 -1.50 2.73
C VAL A 51 -12.42 -0.27 2.14
N GLY A 52 -12.94 -0.35 0.91
CA GLY A 52 -13.64 0.76 0.24
C GLY A 52 -12.72 1.74 -0.49
N TRP A 53 -11.47 1.36 -0.76
CA TRP A 53 -10.46 2.14 -1.48
C TRP A 53 -10.26 1.69 -2.94
N SER A 54 -11.33 1.22 -3.59
CA SER A 54 -11.27 0.67 -4.97
C SER A 54 -10.69 1.63 -6.01
N HIS A 55 -10.88 2.95 -5.84
CA HIS A 55 -10.36 3.98 -6.74
C HIS A 55 -8.89 4.37 -6.48
N HIS A 56 -8.31 3.91 -5.36
CA HIS A 56 -6.91 4.17 -5.05
C HIS A 56 -5.98 3.36 -5.96
N LYS A 57 -4.81 3.92 -6.26
CA LYS A 57 -3.89 3.40 -7.26
C LYS A 57 -2.80 2.57 -6.61
N THR A 58 -2.22 1.68 -7.39
CA THR A 58 -0.99 0.96 -7.04
C THR A 58 0.05 1.31 -8.08
N THR A 59 1.31 1.41 -7.68
CA THR A 59 2.44 1.54 -8.60
C THR A 59 3.63 0.79 -8.04
N HIS A 60 4.64 0.58 -8.87
CA HIS A 60 5.89 -0.03 -8.45
C HIS A 60 7.05 0.62 -9.18
N HIS A 61 8.22 0.56 -8.58
CA HIS A 61 9.46 0.98 -9.20
C HIS A 61 10.54 -0.07 -8.93
N ARG A 62 11.14 -0.60 -10.00
CA ARG A 62 12.25 -1.55 -9.90
C ARG A 62 13.57 -0.80 -9.79
N PHE A 63 14.43 -1.25 -8.89
CA PHE A 63 15.80 -0.77 -8.77
C PHE A 63 16.77 -1.94 -8.64
N VAL A 64 18.07 -1.64 -8.63
CA VAL A 64 19.10 -2.68 -8.51
C VAL A 64 18.95 -3.38 -7.15
N GLY A 65 18.64 -4.67 -7.17
CA GLY A 65 18.49 -5.49 -5.97
C GLY A 65 17.13 -5.39 -5.26
N GLY A 66 16.11 -4.76 -5.85
CA GLY A 66 14.82 -4.64 -5.17
C GLY A 66 13.66 -4.03 -5.94
N LEU A 67 12.53 -3.92 -5.23
CA LEU A 67 11.29 -3.29 -5.67
C LEU A 67 10.82 -2.29 -4.61
N ALA A 68 10.30 -1.17 -5.09
CA ALA A 68 9.48 -0.24 -4.33
C ALA A 68 8.03 -0.47 -4.74
N LEU A 69 7.16 -0.78 -3.78
CA LEU A 69 5.76 -1.12 -3.99
C LEU A 69 4.88 -0.10 -3.28
N ALA A 70 4.01 0.61 -4.01
CA ALA A 70 3.28 1.74 -3.45
C ALA A 70 1.77 1.67 -3.71
N ILE A 71 1.00 2.14 -2.73
CA ILE A 71 -0.45 2.35 -2.81
C ILE A 71 -0.77 3.81 -2.52
N SER A 72 -1.77 4.37 -3.20
CA SER A 72 -2.28 5.70 -2.85
C SER A 72 -3.33 5.54 -1.76
N ALA A 73 -3.53 6.57 -0.97
CA ALA A 73 -4.50 6.55 0.13
C ALA A 73 -4.98 7.98 0.43
N PRO A 74 -6.09 8.15 1.15
CA PRO A 74 -6.46 9.44 1.73
C PRO A 74 -5.34 9.98 2.63
N ILE A 75 -5.12 11.29 2.62
CA ILE A 75 -4.06 11.93 3.42
C ILE A 75 -4.27 11.77 4.93
N ASP A 76 -5.50 11.51 5.35
CA ASP A 76 -5.93 11.29 6.73
C ASP A 76 -6.01 9.79 7.11
N ALA A 77 -5.43 8.90 6.31
CA ALA A 77 -5.43 7.46 6.57
C ALA A 77 -4.09 6.79 6.21
N LEU A 78 -2.98 7.52 6.35
CA LEU A 78 -1.66 7.08 5.90
C LEU A 78 -1.00 6.05 6.81
N TYR A 79 -1.31 6.01 8.10
CA TYR A 79 -0.85 4.91 8.95
C TYR A 79 -1.54 3.60 8.56
N ALA A 80 -2.85 3.62 8.35
CA ALA A 80 -3.57 2.46 7.82
C ALA A 80 -3.05 2.03 6.43
N ALA A 81 -2.67 2.99 5.58
CA ALA A 81 -2.09 2.69 4.27
C ALA A 81 -0.74 1.93 4.39
N VAL A 82 0.11 2.28 5.35
CA VAL A 82 1.37 1.56 5.59
C VAL A 82 1.08 0.11 5.97
N GLU A 83 0.20 -0.10 6.94
CA GLU A 83 -0.16 -1.45 7.41
C GLU A 83 -0.81 -2.31 6.31
N ILE A 84 -1.65 -1.72 5.45
CA ILE A 84 -2.24 -2.41 4.28
C ILE A 84 -1.14 -2.83 3.29
N ALA A 85 -0.18 -1.94 3.01
CA ALA A 85 0.90 -2.23 2.08
C ALA A 85 1.85 -3.33 2.62
N GLU A 86 2.15 -3.29 3.92
CA GLU A 86 2.91 -4.34 4.62
C GLU A 86 2.15 -5.66 4.64
N TRP A 87 0.87 -5.65 4.98
CA TRP A 87 0.06 -6.86 4.99
C TRP A 87 0.07 -7.55 3.63
N ALA A 88 -0.04 -6.78 2.54
CA ALA A 88 0.01 -7.33 1.19
C ALA A 88 1.39 -7.90 0.85
N TRP A 89 2.47 -7.34 1.39
CA TRP A 89 3.81 -7.91 1.28
C TRP A 89 3.91 -9.26 1.98
N ASP A 90 3.49 -9.37 3.24
CA ASP A 90 3.57 -10.64 3.97
C ASP A 90 2.77 -11.76 3.29
N VAL A 91 1.60 -11.42 2.72
CA VAL A 91 0.78 -12.39 1.94
C VAL A 91 1.52 -12.80 0.67
N THR A 92 2.20 -11.86 0.02
CA THR A 92 2.99 -12.12 -1.18
C THR A 92 4.16 -13.04 -0.88
N GLU A 93 4.91 -12.76 0.18
CA GLU A 93 6.05 -13.56 0.61
C GLU A 93 5.63 -15.01 0.87
N GLN A 94 4.54 -15.21 1.62
CA GLN A 94 3.99 -16.54 1.91
C GLN A 94 3.47 -17.25 0.66
N THR A 95 2.79 -16.52 -0.22
CA THR A 95 2.27 -17.04 -1.50
C THR A 95 3.41 -17.55 -2.38
N MET A 96 4.47 -16.76 -2.50
CA MET A 96 5.65 -17.10 -3.29
C MET A 96 6.46 -18.24 -2.67
N ALA A 97 6.46 -18.38 -1.34
CA ALA A 97 7.03 -19.52 -0.63
C ALA A 97 6.17 -20.80 -0.75
N GLY A 98 4.98 -20.74 -1.35
CA GLY A 98 4.05 -21.88 -1.45
C GLY A 98 3.44 -22.28 -0.11
N THR A 99 3.41 -21.36 0.85
CA THR A 99 2.85 -21.57 2.19
C THR A 99 1.44 -21.00 2.29
N ASP A 100 0.63 -21.54 3.19
CA ASP A 100 -0.66 -20.94 3.51
C ASP A 100 -0.43 -19.56 4.14
N THR A 101 -1.07 -18.54 3.58
CA THR A 101 -0.99 -17.16 4.04
C THR A 101 -1.52 -16.98 5.47
N GLY A 102 -2.40 -17.88 5.94
CA GLY A 102 -3.08 -17.80 7.24
C GLY A 102 -3.95 -16.54 7.43
N LYS A 103 -3.92 -15.62 6.47
CA LYS A 103 -4.54 -14.30 6.50
C LYS A 103 -5.85 -14.36 5.74
N ASN A 104 -6.96 -14.31 6.47
CA ASN A 104 -8.28 -14.21 5.86
C ASN A 104 -8.55 -12.76 5.46
N LEU A 105 -8.88 -12.57 4.17
CA LEU A 105 -9.11 -11.25 3.58
C LEU A 105 -10.19 -10.45 4.32
N GLU A 106 -11.33 -11.05 4.65
CA GLU A 106 -12.44 -10.34 5.29
C GLU A 106 -12.09 -9.89 6.71
N SER A 107 -11.48 -10.78 7.51
CA SER A 107 -11.05 -10.43 8.87
C SER A 107 -9.96 -9.33 8.86
N SER A 108 -9.06 -9.36 7.87
CA SER A 108 -8.04 -8.34 7.69
C SER A 108 -8.68 -7.02 7.27
N ALA A 109 -9.63 -7.06 6.34
CA ALA A 109 -10.38 -5.89 5.90
C ALA A 109 -11.20 -5.26 7.04
N GLU A 110 -11.83 -6.06 7.91
CA GLU A 110 -12.52 -5.56 9.09
C GLU A 110 -11.58 -4.79 10.03
N HIS A 111 -10.41 -5.37 10.31
CA HIS A 111 -9.37 -4.73 11.10
C HIS A 111 -8.91 -3.41 10.48
N PHE A 112 -8.56 -3.39 9.19
CA PHE A 112 -8.10 -2.17 8.53
C PHE A 112 -9.20 -1.12 8.39
N ARG A 113 -10.46 -1.52 8.17
CA ARG A 113 -11.59 -0.58 8.20
C ARG A 113 -11.72 0.09 9.57
N GLN A 114 -11.41 -0.60 10.67
CA GLN A 114 -11.38 0.01 12.00
C GLN A 114 -10.22 1.00 12.13
N MET A 115 -9.00 0.62 11.73
CA MET A 115 -7.85 1.54 11.73
C MET A 115 -8.10 2.81 10.92
N ILE A 116 -8.68 2.66 9.72
CA ILE A 116 -9.04 3.80 8.86
C ILE A 116 -10.03 4.72 9.58
N ARG A 117 -11.06 4.18 10.23
CA ARG A 117 -12.03 5.00 11.00
C ARG A 117 -11.38 5.74 12.15
N ASP A 118 -10.41 5.13 12.83
CA ASP A 118 -9.72 5.73 13.96
C ASP A 118 -8.73 6.84 13.53
N GLU A 119 -8.21 6.76 12.30
CA GLU A 119 -7.29 7.76 11.74
C GLU A 119 -8.01 8.93 11.04
N GLN A 120 -9.21 8.67 10.49
CA GLN A 120 -9.97 9.61 9.67
C GLN A 120 -10.07 11.01 10.29
N ASN A 121 -9.83 12.02 9.46
CA ASN A 121 -9.90 13.42 9.82
C ASN A 121 -10.61 14.22 8.72
N PRO A 122 -11.96 14.31 8.78
CA PRO A 122 -12.76 14.99 7.76
C PRO A 122 -12.38 16.46 7.55
N GLU A 123 -11.93 17.17 8.60
CA GLU A 123 -11.49 18.56 8.47
C GLU A 123 -10.19 18.67 7.65
N LEU A 124 -9.28 17.71 7.77
CA LEU A 124 -8.07 17.64 6.96
C LEU A 124 -8.40 17.42 5.48
N ILE A 125 -9.36 16.54 5.18
CA ILE A 125 -9.84 16.33 3.82
C ILE A 125 -10.44 17.61 3.23
N ARG A 126 -11.34 18.26 3.96
CA ARG A 126 -11.96 19.53 3.51
C ARG A 126 -10.90 20.59 3.23
N LEU A 127 -9.89 20.72 4.10
CA LEU A 127 -8.80 21.66 3.91
C LEU A 127 -7.97 21.32 2.65
N ALA A 128 -7.68 20.04 2.40
CA ALA A 128 -6.94 19.61 1.22
C ALA A 128 -7.71 19.88 -0.09
N GLU A 129 -9.02 19.63 -0.10
CA GLU A 129 -9.90 19.97 -1.22
C GLU A 129 -9.97 21.48 -1.47
N ASP A 130 -10.04 22.28 -0.40
CA ASP A 130 -9.99 23.74 -0.47
C ASP A 130 -8.67 24.21 -1.09
N ALA A 131 -7.53 23.70 -0.64
CA ALA A 131 -6.22 24.05 -1.20
C ALA A 131 -6.13 23.70 -2.70
N ALA A 132 -6.56 22.49 -3.09
CA ALA A 132 -6.56 22.06 -4.49
C ALA A 132 -7.43 22.97 -5.39
N ARG A 133 -8.56 23.48 -4.88
CA ARG A 133 -9.41 24.43 -5.61
C ARG A 133 -8.75 25.80 -5.82
N HIS A 134 -7.90 26.23 -4.89
CA HIS A 134 -7.25 27.55 -4.94
C HIS A 134 -5.85 27.53 -5.59
N GLN A 135 -5.38 26.37 -6.07
CA GLN A 135 -4.06 26.19 -6.72
C GLN A 135 -2.87 26.70 -5.89
N VAL A 136 -2.97 26.59 -4.57
CA VAL A 136 -1.90 26.91 -3.61
C VAL A 136 -1.23 25.66 -3.07
#